data_AF-A0A3C1YSA8-F1
#
_entry.id   AF-A0A3C1YSA8-F1
#
_cell.length_a   1.000
_cell.length_b   1.000
_cell.length_c   1.000
_cell.angle_alpha   90.00
_cell.angle_beta   90.00
_cell.angle_gamma   90.00
#
_symmetry.space_group_name_H-M   'P 1'
#
loop_
_entity.id
_entity.type
_entity.pdbx_description
1 polymer ?
#
loop_
_entity_poly.entity_id
_entity_poly.type
_entity_poly.pdbx_seq_one_letter_code
_entity_poly.pdbx_strand_id
1 'polypeptide(L)'
;MVLNSNFNLMKYISFLFFLPIFSFIGCDESSSSFTYDKQIVVMGMLESGTAIDTVKLVYTGEVDKKYDPAAYAITNAVVKVIGMDVVFEDSLVYDPKTPGRYHSINPLKIILPTKTYRLSVKTSDGKTVSAITTVPDTFSIVYSSLINNSVVKYNTFAPVNFFAWSPSRLHGTYLPTISSLDSFPPLILKSFIRDTTENPRPDKIGYRVGLPKEQTYTELPWIFLSYYGKTRFDVYAIDENYTSFLNQYAGTRGGELAGIRYNIQGGLGIFWARTQAKGGITINLTP
;
A
#
# COMPACT_ATOMS: atom_id res chain seq x y z
N MET A 1 -41.09 91.30 8.45
CA MET A 1 -39.90 91.72 7.70
C MET A 1 -38.84 90.65 7.89
N VAL A 2 -38.61 89.90 6.83
CA VAL A 2 -37.45 89.05 6.45
C VAL A 2 -36.60 88.42 7.56
N LEU A 3 -36.69 87.08 7.65
CA LEU A 3 -35.72 86.16 8.26
C LEU A 3 -34.59 85.85 7.26
N ASN A 4 -33.34 85.99 7.70
CA ASN A 4 -32.13 85.48 7.05
C ASN A 4 -31.46 84.50 8.03
N SER A 5 -31.23 83.23 7.65
CA SER A 5 -29.99 82.72 7.05
C SER A 5 -28.86 82.56 8.10
N ASN A 6 -28.04 81.51 8.17
CA ASN A 6 -27.84 80.35 7.33
C ASN A 6 -26.64 79.55 7.92
N PHE A 7 -26.41 78.36 7.36
CA PHE A 7 -25.11 77.65 7.28
C PHE A 7 -24.45 77.12 8.58
N ASN A 8 -24.66 75.82 8.83
CA ASN A 8 -23.58 74.80 8.91
C ASN A 8 -24.15 73.41 9.25
N LEU A 9 -24.79 72.75 8.27
CA LEU A 9 -25.23 71.35 8.41
C LEU A 9 -24.90 70.52 7.16
N MET A 10 -23.76 70.78 6.53
CA MET A 10 -23.40 70.19 5.23
C MET A 10 -21.95 69.68 5.18
N LYS A 11 -21.50 68.98 6.22
CA LYS A 11 -20.21 68.25 6.23
C LYS A 11 -20.26 66.80 6.70
N TYR A 12 -21.42 66.28 7.11
CA TYR A 12 -21.57 64.88 7.56
C TYR A 12 -22.51 64.03 6.71
N ILE A 13 -22.92 64.52 5.52
CA ILE A 13 -23.84 63.82 4.60
C ILE A 13 -23.08 63.23 3.38
N SER A 14 -21.74 63.24 3.38
CA SER A 14 -20.93 62.76 2.24
C SER A 14 -20.15 61.46 2.50
N PHE A 15 -20.40 60.78 3.63
CA PHE A 15 -19.72 59.51 3.96
C PHE A 15 -20.69 58.33 4.18
N LEU A 16 -21.98 58.52 3.90
CA LEU A 16 -23.03 57.51 4.10
C LEU A 16 -23.65 57.00 2.80
N PHE A 17 -22.93 57.14 1.68
CA PHE A 17 -23.37 56.72 0.35
C PHE A 17 -22.23 56.06 -0.46
N PHE A 18 -21.32 55.35 0.22
CA PHE A 18 -20.42 54.38 -0.41
C PHE A 18 -20.96 52.97 -0.14
N LEU A 19 -21.99 52.63 -0.93
CA LEU A 19 -22.08 51.34 -1.61
C LEU A 19 -21.94 50.06 -0.76
N PRO A 20 -23.00 49.58 -0.07
CA PRO A 20 -23.13 48.16 0.25
C PRO A 20 -23.65 47.44 -1.01
N ILE A 21 -22.82 47.33 -2.05
CA ILE A 21 -23.10 46.51 -3.25
C ILE A 21 -21.92 45.57 -3.46
N PHE A 22 -21.69 44.69 -2.49
CA PHE A 22 -20.85 43.50 -2.67
C PHE A 22 -21.37 42.28 -1.92
N SER A 23 -22.61 42.31 -1.42
CA SER A 23 -23.13 41.26 -0.53
C SER A 23 -24.00 40.19 -1.22
N PHE A 24 -24.08 40.17 -2.56
CA PHE A 24 -24.89 39.18 -3.28
C PHE A 24 -24.18 38.57 -4.50
N ILE A 25 -22.86 38.35 -4.39
CA ILE A 25 -22.16 37.39 -5.25
C ILE A 25 -21.61 36.25 -4.37
N GLY A 26 -22.44 35.77 -3.45
CA GLY A 26 -22.35 34.38 -3.01
C GLY A 26 -23.01 33.56 -4.11
N CYS A 27 -22.32 33.31 -5.21
CA CYS A 27 -22.63 32.13 -6.02
C CYS A 27 -22.38 30.96 -5.08
N ASP A 28 -23.45 30.48 -4.46
CA ASP A 28 -23.52 29.12 -3.97
C ASP A 28 -23.21 28.28 -5.20
N GLU A 29 -21.96 27.84 -5.33
CA GLU A 29 -21.52 26.99 -6.43
C GLU A 29 -22.27 25.69 -6.24
N SER A 30 -23.48 25.67 -6.80
CA SER A 30 -24.47 24.62 -6.67
C SER A 30 -23.75 23.32 -6.97
N SER A 31 -23.50 22.55 -5.90
CA SER A 31 -22.88 21.24 -5.88
C SER A 31 -22.87 20.61 -7.26
N SER A 32 -21.75 20.78 -7.96
CA SER A 32 -21.57 20.16 -9.26
C SER A 32 -21.88 18.69 -9.08
N SER A 33 -22.84 18.16 -9.85
CA SER A 33 -23.15 16.75 -9.84
C SER A 33 -21.83 16.00 -10.04
N PHE A 34 -21.33 15.33 -9.00
CA PHE A 34 -20.08 14.58 -9.05
C PHE A 34 -20.25 13.50 -10.12
N THR A 35 -19.75 13.79 -11.33
CA THR A 35 -19.78 12.84 -12.43
C THR A 35 -18.64 11.88 -12.15
N TYR A 36 -18.99 10.62 -11.94
CA TYR A 36 -18.00 9.57 -11.70
C TYR A 36 -17.01 9.49 -12.88
N ASP A 37 -15.74 9.76 -12.58
CA ASP A 37 -14.63 9.56 -13.51
C ASP A 37 -14.01 8.17 -13.26
N LYS A 38 -14.09 7.33 -14.28
CA LYS A 38 -13.58 5.95 -14.25
C LYS A 38 -12.06 5.96 -14.42
N GLN A 39 -11.36 5.59 -13.35
CA GLN A 39 -9.90 5.57 -13.31
C GLN A 39 -9.35 4.14 -13.25
N ILE A 40 -8.19 3.93 -13.86
CA ILE A 40 -7.46 2.67 -13.78
C ILE A 40 -6.77 2.61 -12.42
N VAL A 41 -6.91 1.49 -11.72
CA VAL A 41 -6.21 1.17 -10.48
C VAL A 41 -5.25 0.02 -10.74
N VAL A 42 -3.99 0.22 -10.36
CA VAL A 42 -2.93 -0.77 -10.51
C VAL A 42 -2.43 -1.23 -9.15
N MET A 43 -2.23 -2.53 -9.00
CA MET A 43 -1.44 -3.09 -7.90
C MET A 43 -0.45 -4.09 -8.47
N GLY A 44 0.80 -3.69 -8.63
CA GLY A 44 1.87 -4.54 -9.12
C GLY A 44 2.99 -4.67 -8.10
N MET A 45 3.50 -5.89 -7.96
CA MET A 45 4.61 -6.21 -7.06
C MET A 45 5.69 -6.95 -7.84
N LEU A 46 6.93 -6.48 -7.74
CA LEU A 46 8.11 -7.20 -8.19
C LEU A 46 8.82 -7.83 -6.99
N GLU A 47 9.33 -9.04 -7.15
CA GLU A 47 10.08 -9.72 -6.11
C GLU A 47 11.41 -10.23 -6.66
N SER A 48 12.50 -9.86 -6.01
CA SER A 48 13.84 -10.29 -6.40
C SER A 48 13.94 -11.81 -6.42
N GLY A 49 14.44 -12.36 -7.53
CA GLY A 49 14.68 -13.79 -7.69
C GLY A 49 13.47 -14.59 -8.18
N THR A 50 12.33 -13.95 -8.46
CA THR A 50 11.16 -14.62 -9.01
C THR A 50 10.74 -14.02 -10.35
N ALA A 51 9.98 -14.79 -11.13
CA ALA A 51 9.21 -14.22 -12.22
C ALA A 51 8.08 -13.33 -11.67
N ILE A 52 7.51 -12.48 -12.52
CA ILE A 52 6.42 -11.57 -12.13
C ILE A 52 5.15 -12.40 -11.93
N ASP A 53 4.68 -12.47 -10.68
CA ASP A 53 3.47 -13.24 -10.36
C ASP A 53 2.18 -12.42 -10.55
N THR A 54 2.17 -11.14 -10.16
CA THR A 54 0.94 -10.36 -10.14
C THR A 54 1.15 -8.89 -10.45
N VAL A 55 0.49 -8.43 -11.52
CA VAL A 55 0.05 -7.06 -11.74
C VAL A 55 -1.47 -7.08 -11.87
N LYS A 56 -2.17 -6.48 -10.91
CA LYS A 56 -3.63 -6.41 -10.90
C LYS A 56 -4.10 -5.07 -11.47
N LEU A 57 -5.04 -5.14 -12.41
CA LEU A 57 -5.63 -3.99 -13.10
C LEU A 57 -7.15 -4.05 -12.96
N VAL A 58 -7.71 -3.01 -12.36
CA VAL A 58 -9.17 -2.84 -12.21
C VAL A 58 -9.53 -1.38 -12.48
N TYR A 59 -10.81 -1.11 -12.71
CA TYR A 59 -11.35 0.24 -12.65
C TYR A 59 -11.82 0.57 -11.22
N THR A 60 -11.83 1.87 -10.89
CA THR A 60 -12.57 2.39 -9.72
C THR A 60 -14.06 2.04 -9.83
N GLY A 61 -14.77 1.97 -8.71
CA GLY A 61 -16.24 1.85 -8.71
C GLY A 61 -16.91 3.18 -8.43
N GLU A 62 -18.18 3.30 -8.79
CA GLU A 62 -19.04 4.39 -8.33
C GLU A 62 -19.29 4.27 -6.82
N VAL A 63 -19.36 5.41 -6.11
CA VAL A 63 -19.45 5.45 -4.63
C VAL A 63 -20.77 4.90 -4.11
N ASP A 64 -21.86 5.05 -4.87
CA ASP A 64 -23.21 4.63 -4.53
C ASP A 64 -23.54 3.19 -4.97
N LYS A 65 -22.62 2.51 -5.67
CA LYS A 65 -22.80 1.14 -6.16
C LYS A 65 -21.93 0.17 -5.38
N LYS A 66 -22.47 -1.04 -5.19
CA LYS A 66 -21.68 -2.16 -4.64
C LYS A 66 -20.52 -2.45 -5.59
N TYR A 67 -19.30 -2.44 -5.05
CA TYR A 67 -18.10 -2.79 -5.82
C TYR A 67 -18.01 -4.31 -6.04
N ASP A 68 -17.90 -4.72 -7.29
CA ASP A 68 -17.61 -6.10 -7.69
C ASP A 68 -16.27 -6.16 -8.44
N PRO A 69 -15.18 -6.64 -7.81
CA PRO A 69 -13.88 -6.72 -8.45
C PRO A 69 -13.86 -7.45 -9.79
N ALA A 70 -14.77 -8.40 -10.02
CA ALA A 70 -14.86 -9.13 -11.28
C ALA A 70 -15.43 -8.27 -12.41
N ALA A 71 -16.50 -7.51 -12.13
CA ALA A 71 -17.13 -6.60 -13.09
C ALA A 71 -16.22 -5.41 -13.47
N TYR A 72 -15.35 -4.98 -12.57
CA TYR A 72 -14.41 -3.87 -12.80
C TYR A 72 -13.02 -4.32 -13.29
N ALA A 73 -12.81 -5.62 -13.54
CA ALA A 73 -11.53 -6.15 -14.02
C ALA A 73 -11.18 -5.66 -15.43
N ILE A 74 -9.91 -5.30 -15.64
CA ILE A 74 -9.39 -4.93 -16.96
C ILE A 74 -8.75 -6.17 -17.58
N THR A 75 -9.37 -6.75 -18.61
CA THR A 75 -8.95 -8.06 -19.18
C THR A 75 -8.23 -7.98 -20.53
N ASN A 76 -8.37 -6.86 -21.24
CA ASN A 76 -7.83 -6.66 -22.59
C ASN A 76 -6.80 -5.52 -22.63
N ALA A 77 -5.84 -5.53 -21.70
CA ALA A 77 -4.73 -4.58 -21.68
C ALA A 77 -3.43 -5.22 -22.21
N VAL A 78 -2.62 -4.41 -22.88
CA VAL A 78 -1.21 -4.73 -23.14
C VAL A 78 -0.42 -4.32 -21.91
N VAL A 79 0.15 -5.29 -21.20
CA VAL A 79 0.89 -5.05 -19.96
C VAL A 79 2.34 -5.50 -20.14
N LYS A 80 3.28 -4.58 -19.92
CA LYS A 80 4.72 -4.83 -20.05
C LYS A 80 5.48 -4.37 -18.82
N VAL A 81 6.50 -5.13 -18.46
CA VAL A 81 7.54 -4.71 -17.51
C VAL A 81 8.87 -4.69 -18.22
N ILE A 82 9.54 -3.54 -18.16
CA ILE A 82 10.76 -3.24 -18.92
C ILE A 82 11.87 -2.86 -17.94
N GLY A 83 13.04 -3.48 -18.05
CA GLY A 83 14.23 -3.09 -17.30
C GLY A 83 14.79 -1.78 -17.84
N MET A 84 15.04 -0.82 -16.94
CA MET A 84 15.60 0.48 -17.31
C MET A 84 17.13 0.49 -17.32
N ASP A 85 17.75 -0.37 -16.51
CA ASP A 85 19.19 -0.51 -16.31
C ASP A 85 19.66 -1.97 -16.48
N VAL A 86 18.84 -2.77 -17.16
CA VAL A 86 19.09 -4.17 -17.50
C VAL A 86 18.33 -4.51 -18.79
N VAL A 87 18.89 -5.38 -19.62
CA VAL A 87 18.20 -5.93 -20.79
C VAL A 87 17.11 -6.88 -20.31
N PHE A 88 15.91 -6.34 -20.12
CA PHE A 88 14.74 -7.06 -19.66
C PHE A 88 13.49 -6.46 -20.31
N GLU A 89 12.65 -7.32 -20.88
CA GLU A 89 11.28 -6.98 -21.27
C GLU A 89 10.44 -8.23 -21.08
N ASP A 90 9.31 -8.08 -20.41
CA ASP A 90 8.33 -9.14 -20.22
C ASP A 90 6.93 -8.63 -20.55
N SER A 91 6.20 -9.39 -21.35
CA SER A 91 4.80 -9.11 -21.72
C SER A 91 3.91 -10.02 -20.89
N LEU A 92 3.13 -9.43 -19.99
CA LEU A 92 2.31 -10.18 -19.05
C LEU A 92 0.99 -10.60 -19.71
N VAL A 93 0.49 -11.76 -19.29
CA VAL A 93 -0.76 -12.35 -19.80
C VAL A 93 -1.83 -12.31 -18.73
N TYR A 94 -3.06 -12.01 -19.16
CA TYR A 94 -4.24 -12.01 -18.31
C TYR A 94 -4.56 -13.43 -17.78
N ASP A 95 -4.83 -13.55 -16.49
CA ASP A 95 -5.30 -14.77 -15.83
C ASP A 95 -6.84 -14.81 -15.80
N PRO A 96 -7.51 -15.67 -16.59
CA PRO A 96 -8.97 -15.73 -16.63
C PRO A 96 -9.60 -16.24 -15.33
N LYS A 97 -8.83 -16.87 -14.43
CA LYS A 97 -9.33 -17.38 -13.14
C LYS A 97 -9.31 -16.30 -12.05
N THR A 98 -8.50 -15.26 -12.23
CA THR A 98 -8.29 -14.22 -11.23
C THR A 98 -8.57 -12.85 -11.84
N PRO A 99 -9.75 -12.25 -11.62
CA PRO A 99 -10.14 -11.02 -12.29
C PRO A 99 -9.10 -9.89 -12.15
N GLY A 100 -8.74 -9.31 -13.29
CA GLY A 100 -7.77 -8.23 -13.43
C GLY A 100 -6.29 -8.62 -13.23
N ARG A 101 -5.96 -9.87 -12.92
CA ARG A 101 -4.57 -10.29 -12.71
C ARG A 101 -3.84 -10.55 -14.03
N TYR A 102 -2.64 -10.00 -14.14
CA TYR A 102 -1.66 -10.29 -15.18
C TYR A 102 -0.41 -10.89 -14.55
N HIS A 103 0.19 -11.86 -15.23
CA HIS A 103 1.37 -12.58 -14.74
C HIS A 103 2.32 -12.92 -15.89
N SER A 104 3.57 -13.21 -15.54
CA SER A 104 4.54 -13.72 -16.51
C SER A 104 4.23 -15.17 -16.85
N ILE A 105 4.28 -15.51 -18.13
CA ILE A 105 4.24 -16.90 -18.61
C ILE A 105 5.63 -17.50 -18.79
N ASN A 106 6.68 -16.68 -18.68
CA ASN A 106 8.05 -17.11 -18.87
C ASN A 106 8.78 -17.19 -17.51
N PRO A 107 8.99 -18.39 -16.96
CA PRO A 107 9.64 -18.54 -15.65
C PRO A 107 11.11 -18.10 -15.66
N LEU A 108 11.72 -17.88 -16.83
CA LEU A 108 13.09 -17.38 -16.96
C LEU A 108 13.18 -15.85 -16.92
N LYS A 109 12.04 -15.13 -16.96
CA LYS A 109 11.99 -13.67 -16.80
C LYS A 109 12.04 -13.30 -15.32
N ILE A 110 13.20 -13.55 -14.73
CA ILE A 110 13.47 -13.32 -13.32
C ILE A 110 13.77 -11.85 -13.06
N ILE A 111 13.13 -11.28 -12.04
CA ILE A 111 13.42 -9.96 -11.52
C ILE A 111 14.74 -9.98 -10.76
N LEU A 112 15.69 -9.16 -11.19
CA LEU A 112 17.00 -9.02 -10.56
C LEU A 112 17.00 -7.94 -9.47
N PRO A 113 17.74 -8.15 -8.36
CA PRO A 113 17.93 -7.16 -7.32
C PRO A 113 18.72 -5.96 -7.84
N THR A 114 18.60 -4.81 -7.18
CA THR A 114 19.28 -3.54 -7.52
C THR A 114 18.96 -2.96 -8.90
N LYS A 115 17.98 -3.54 -9.60
CA LYS A 115 17.53 -3.09 -10.93
C LYS A 115 16.27 -2.26 -10.84
N THR A 116 16.13 -1.34 -11.77
CA THR A 116 14.98 -0.46 -11.93
C THR A 116 14.11 -0.95 -13.07
N TYR A 117 12.81 -1.06 -12.82
CA TYR A 117 11.84 -1.53 -13.80
C TYR A 117 10.73 -0.50 -13.99
N ARG A 118 10.25 -0.42 -15.23
CA ARG A 118 9.08 0.35 -15.61
C ARG A 118 7.91 -0.59 -15.93
N LEU A 119 6.77 -0.33 -15.31
CA LEU A 119 5.49 -0.86 -15.75
C LEU A 119 4.93 0.04 -16.87
N SER A 120 4.44 -0.57 -17.94
CA SER A 120 3.68 0.09 -18.98
C SER A 120 2.40 -0.71 -19.26
N VAL A 121 1.26 -0.02 -19.20
CA VAL A 121 -0.05 -0.60 -19.46
C VAL A 121 -0.73 0.26 -20.52
N LYS A 122 -1.33 -0.38 -21.51
CA LYS A 122 -2.23 0.25 -22.47
C LYS A 122 -3.52 -0.55 -22.54
N THR A 123 -4.64 0.06 -22.18
CA THR A 123 -5.97 -0.55 -22.25
C THR A 123 -6.53 -0.48 -23.65
N SER A 124 -7.56 -1.29 -23.94
CA SER A 124 -8.22 -1.35 -25.25
C SER A 124 -8.88 -0.03 -25.67
N ASP A 125 -9.30 0.81 -24.72
CA ASP A 125 -9.85 2.16 -24.95
C ASP A 125 -8.75 3.22 -25.15
N GLY A 126 -7.47 2.82 -25.18
CA GLY A 126 -6.34 3.70 -25.47
C GLY A 126 -5.75 4.42 -24.27
N LYS A 127 -6.31 4.28 -23.07
CA LYS A 127 -5.71 4.84 -21.85
C LYS A 127 -4.38 4.16 -21.56
N THR A 128 -3.45 4.93 -21.01
CA THR A 128 -2.11 4.45 -20.68
C THR A 128 -1.79 4.75 -19.23
N VAL A 129 -1.21 3.77 -18.54
CA VAL A 129 -0.63 3.99 -17.21
C VAL A 129 0.80 3.48 -17.14
N SER A 130 1.62 4.14 -16.33
CA SER A 130 3.01 3.75 -16.13
C SER A 130 3.49 4.03 -14.72
N ALA A 131 4.46 3.25 -14.25
CA ALA A 131 5.16 3.50 -12.99
C ALA A 131 6.58 2.95 -13.04
N ILE A 132 7.41 3.38 -12.09
CA ILE A 132 8.79 2.94 -11.94
C ILE A 132 9.02 2.47 -10.50
N THR A 133 9.75 1.38 -10.34
CA THR A 133 10.22 0.85 -9.06
C THR A 133 11.66 0.39 -9.18
N THR A 134 12.38 0.39 -8.05
CA THR A 134 13.72 -0.17 -7.94
C THR A 134 13.70 -1.30 -6.94
N VAL A 135 14.21 -2.45 -7.34
CA VAL A 135 14.25 -3.66 -6.51
C VAL A 135 15.36 -3.52 -5.46
N PRO A 136 15.07 -3.70 -4.17
CA PRO A 136 16.08 -3.69 -3.13
C PRO A 136 17.20 -4.71 -3.35
N ASP A 137 18.38 -4.45 -2.76
CA ASP A 137 19.50 -5.40 -2.77
C ASP A 137 19.16 -6.68 -2.01
N THR A 138 19.96 -7.72 -2.22
CA THR A 138 19.86 -8.96 -1.46
C THR A 138 20.42 -8.79 -0.05
N PHE A 139 19.83 -9.53 0.88
CA PHE A 139 20.27 -9.56 2.28
C PHE A 139 19.90 -10.90 2.91
N SER A 140 20.43 -11.19 4.10
CA SER A 140 20.24 -12.47 4.77
C SER A 140 19.99 -12.29 6.25
N ILE A 141 19.23 -13.20 6.85
CA ILE A 141 19.22 -13.37 8.30
C ILE A 141 20.63 -13.82 8.72
N VAL A 142 21.28 -13.05 9.58
CA VAL A 142 22.65 -13.32 10.08
C VAL A 142 22.64 -13.88 11.49
N TYR A 143 21.54 -13.69 12.21
CA TYR A 143 21.36 -14.22 13.56
C TYR A 143 19.90 -14.53 13.83
N SER A 144 19.65 -15.65 14.51
CA SER A 144 18.37 -15.98 15.12
C SER A 144 18.62 -16.73 16.43
N SER A 145 17.83 -16.41 17.46
CA SER A 145 17.79 -17.22 18.68
C SER A 145 17.10 -18.57 18.48
N LEU A 146 16.43 -18.76 17.33
CA LEU A 146 15.72 -19.98 16.97
C LEU A 146 16.45 -20.68 15.82
N ILE A 147 16.41 -22.01 15.82
CA ILE A 147 16.88 -22.81 14.70
C ILE A 147 15.69 -23.24 13.85
N ASN A 148 15.96 -23.52 12.58
CA ASN A 148 14.91 -23.98 11.69
C ASN A 148 14.29 -25.30 12.20
N ASN A 149 12.97 -25.38 12.18
CA ASN A 149 12.12 -26.43 12.76
C ASN A 149 12.18 -26.56 14.29
N SER A 150 12.61 -25.52 15.02
CA SER A 150 12.45 -25.49 16.49
C SER A 150 10.99 -25.67 16.90
N VAL A 151 10.76 -26.42 17.98
CA VAL A 151 9.48 -26.46 18.67
C VAL A 151 9.47 -25.33 19.70
N VAL A 152 8.52 -24.41 19.57
CA VAL A 152 8.40 -23.24 20.44
C VAL A 152 7.06 -23.32 21.16
N LYS A 153 7.07 -23.26 22.49
CA LYS A 153 5.83 -23.10 23.26
C LYS A 153 5.37 -21.65 23.20
N TYR A 154 4.12 -21.43 22.84
CA TYR A 154 3.52 -20.11 22.89
C TYR A 154 3.45 -19.66 24.35
N ASN A 155 4.05 -18.52 24.65
CA ASN A 155 4.04 -17.97 25.99
C ASN A 155 4.16 -16.45 25.93
N THR A 156 3.22 -15.75 26.57
CA THR A 156 3.12 -14.29 26.61
C THR A 156 4.17 -13.64 27.53
N PHE A 157 4.89 -14.44 28.32
CA PHE A 157 5.89 -14.05 29.31
C PHE A 157 7.26 -14.72 29.08
N ALA A 158 7.40 -15.55 28.04
CA ALA A 158 8.62 -16.29 27.71
C ALA A 158 9.72 -15.40 27.12
N PRO A 159 10.99 -15.88 27.11
CA PRO A 159 12.08 -15.13 26.53
C PRO A 159 11.76 -14.72 25.10
N VAL A 160 12.05 -13.45 24.82
CA VAL A 160 11.81 -12.85 23.53
C VAL A 160 12.79 -13.45 22.52
N ASN A 161 12.26 -14.06 21.45
CA ASN A 161 13.10 -14.56 20.38
C ASN A 161 13.58 -13.40 19.52
N PHE A 162 14.84 -13.43 19.09
CA PHE A 162 15.48 -12.31 18.41
C PHE A 162 15.97 -12.72 17.03
N PHE A 163 15.86 -11.80 16.08
CA PHE A 163 16.34 -11.96 14.72
C PHE A 163 17.13 -10.73 14.31
N ALA A 164 18.25 -10.94 13.62
CA ALA A 164 19.00 -9.87 12.96
C ALA A 164 19.38 -10.27 11.54
N TRP A 165 19.52 -9.28 10.66
CA TRP A 165 19.84 -9.46 9.26
C TRP A 165 20.94 -8.51 8.79
N SER A 166 21.59 -8.86 7.68
CA SER A 166 22.50 -7.95 7.00
C SER A 166 21.70 -6.78 6.38
N PRO A 167 22.28 -5.58 6.26
CA PRO A 167 21.60 -4.48 5.58
C PRO A 167 21.39 -4.79 4.08
N SER A 168 20.20 -4.47 3.57
CA SER A 168 19.88 -4.27 2.16
C SER A 168 20.19 -2.83 1.77
N ARG A 169 20.46 -2.59 0.48
CA ARG A 169 20.50 -1.25 -0.12
C ARG A 169 19.26 -1.02 -0.97
N LEU A 170 19.02 0.23 -1.36
CA LEU A 170 17.92 0.63 -2.25
C LEU A 170 16.52 0.21 -1.74
N HIS A 171 16.35 0.17 -0.42
CA HIS A 171 15.06 -0.06 0.25
C HIS A 171 14.60 1.22 0.96
N GLY A 172 13.30 1.28 1.27
CA GLY A 172 12.73 2.30 2.16
C GLY A 172 12.62 1.80 3.61
N THR A 173 12.08 0.60 3.82
CA THR A 173 11.96 -0.02 5.16
C THR A 173 12.07 -1.54 5.10
N TYR A 174 12.26 -2.18 6.26
CA TYR A 174 12.09 -3.62 6.42
C TYR A 174 10.68 -3.93 6.93
N LEU A 175 10.13 -5.02 6.39
CA LEU A 175 8.84 -5.56 6.73
C LEU A 175 9.02 -7.00 7.23
N PRO A 176 9.15 -7.21 8.55
CA PRO A 176 9.09 -8.54 9.13
C PRO A 176 7.66 -9.09 8.99
N THR A 177 7.56 -10.38 8.71
CA THR A 177 6.29 -11.07 8.47
C THR A 177 6.27 -12.40 9.22
N ILE A 178 5.09 -12.76 9.69
CA ILE A 178 4.81 -14.04 10.34
C ILE A 178 3.70 -14.69 9.53
N SER A 179 3.96 -15.90 9.02
CA SER A 179 3.01 -16.62 8.17
C SER A 179 2.76 -18.02 8.71
N SER A 180 1.49 -18.43 8.80
CA SER A 180 1.18 -19.85 9.02
C SER A 180 1.34 -20.64 7.72
N LEU A 181 2.00 -21.79 7.80
CA LEU A 181 2.20 -22.70 6.68
C LEU A 181 1.13 -23.81 6.63
N ASP A 182 0.28 -23.91 7.64
CA ASP A 182 -0.76 -24.94 7.71
C ASP A 182 -2.07 -24.49 7.01
N SER A 183 -2.86 -25.45 6.52
CA SER A 183 -4.09 -25.15 5.78
C SER A 183 -5.26 -24.73 6.67
N PHE A 184 -5.29 -25.19 7.93
CA PHE A 184 -6.33 -24.87 8.90
C PHE A 184 -5.77 -24.90 10.34
N PRO A 185 -4.80 -24.04 10.66
CA PRO A 185 -4.16 -24.09 11.97
C PRO A 185 -5.14 -23.73 13.11
N PRO A 186 -4.94 -24.28 14.33
CA PRO A 186 -5.71 -23.87 15.49
C PRO A 186 -5.36 -22.43 15.88
N LEU A 187 -6.38 -21.63 16.21
CA LEU A 187 -6.21 -20.24 16.64
C LEU A 187 -5.58 -20.17 18.04
N ILE A 188 -4.71 -19.18 18.22
CA ILE A 188 -4.25 -18.77 19.54
C ILE A 188 -5.30 -17.80 20.09
N LEU A 189 -6.05 -18.23 21.09
CA LEU A 189 -7.03 -17.38 21.76
C LEU A 189 -6.31 -16.29 22.55
N LYS A 190 -6.58 -15.03 22.21
CA LYS A 190 -6.06 -13.85 22.90
C LYS A 190 -7.22 -13.09 23.50
N SER A 191 -7.08 -12.63 24.73
CA SER A 191 -8.15 -11.97 25.51
C SER A 191 -8.75 -10.72 24.85
N PHE A 192 -8.09 -10.14 23.86
CA PHE A 192 -8.52 -8.95 23.13
C PHE A 192 -9.13 -9.23 21.73
N ILE A 193 -9.10 -10.48 21.24
CA ILE A 193 -9.80 -10.86 20.01
C ILE A 193 -11.19 -11.30 20.41
N ARG A 194 -12.21 -10.46 20.16
CA ARG A 194 -13.61 -10.87 20.33
C ARG A 194 -13.89 -12.04 19.40
N ASP A 195 -14.20 -13.18 19.99
CA ASP A 195 -14.75 -14.34 19.29
C ASP A 195 -16.07 -13.92 18.65
N THR A 196 -16.02 -13.63 17.36
CA THR A 196 -17.20 -13.60 16.52
C THR A 196 -17.02 -14.80 15.62
N THR A 197 -17.65 -15.90 16.02
CA THR A 197 -17.69 -17.20 15.35
C THR A 197 -18.16 -17.13 13.87
N GLU A 198 -18.54 -15.94 13.39
CA GLU A 198 -19.02 -15.66 12.04
C GLU A 198 -17.99 -14.92 11.15
N ASN A 199 -16.87 -14.42 11.68
CA ASN A 199 -15.92 -13.66 10.86
C ASN A 199 -14.91 -14.55 10.11
N PRO A 200 -14.61 -14.26 8.84
CA PRO A 200 -13.57 -14.97 8.10
C PRO A 200 -12.25 -14.85 8.87
N ARG A 201 -11.61 -16.00 9.10
CA ARG A 201 -10.29 -16.08 9.73
C ARG A 201 -9.34 -15.10 9.01
N PRO A 202 -8.60 -14.23 9.72
CA PRO A 202 -7.70 -13.28 9.06
C PRO A 202 -6.71 -14.04 8.17
N ASP A 203 -6.22 -13.36 7.13
CA ASP A 203 -5.25 -13.95 6.20
C ASP A 203 -4.08 -14.60 6.92
N LYS A 204 -3.50 -15.65 6.32
CA LYS A 204 -2.40 -16.47 6.86
C LYS A 204 -1.13 -15.68 7.24
N ILE A 205 -1.08 -14.37 7.00
CA ILE A 205 0.06 -13.48 7.15
C ILE A 205 -0.29 -12.37 8.15
N GLY A 206 0.39 -12.32 9.28
CA GLY A 206 0.09 -11.40 10.38
C GLY A 206 1.33 -10.90 11.14
N TYR A 207 2.04 -9.94 10.55
CA TYR A 207 2.72 -8.81 11.19
C TYR A 207 3.19 -7.89 10.06
N ARG A 208 2.87 -6.59 10.13
CA ARG A 208 3.30 -5.58 9.14
C ARG A 208 3.59 -4.28 9.88
N VAL A 209 4.74 -4.20 10.55
CA VAL A 209 5.27 -2.92 11.03
C VAL A 209 6.48 -2.62 10.16
N GLY A 210 6.41 -1.49 9.44
CA GLY A 210 7.60 -0.93 8.81
C GLY A 210 8.57 -0.54 9.92
N LEU A 211 9.73 -1.18 9.96
CA LEU A 211 10.77 -0.82 10.90
C LEU A 211 11.48 0.46 10.44
N PRO A 212 12.12 1.23 11.32
CA PRO A 212 13.04 2.28 10.89
C PRO A 212 14.02 1.74 9.84
N LYS A 213 14.32 2.54 8.81
CA LYS A 213 15.13 2.13 7.65
C LYS A 213 16.47 1.47 8.01
N GLU A 214 17.08 1.96 9.09
CA GLU A 214 18.39 1.51 9.60
C GLU A 214 18.29 0.33 10.58
N GLN A 215 17.08 -0.01 11.05
CA GLN A 215 16.89 -1.10 12.01
C GLN A 215 17.01 -2.45 11.30
N THR A 216 18.05 -3.21 11.64
CA THR A 216 18.39 -4.51 11.05
C THR A 216 18.13 -5.69 11.98
N TYR A 217 17.27 -5.49 12.97
CA TYR A 217 16.90 -6.51 13.93
C TYR A 217 15.46 -6.34 14.41
N THR A 218 14.87 -7.43 14.88
CA THR A 218 13.59 -7.39 15.59
C THR A 218 13.47 -8.56 16.55
N GLU A 219 12.69 -8.33 17.57
CA GLU A 219 12.12 -9.36 18.41
C GLU A 219 10.99 -10.09 17.65
N LEU A 220 10.66 -11.31 18.07
CA LEU A 220 9.43 -12.02 17.68
C LEU A 220 8.32 -11.60 18.65
N PRO A 221 7.49 -10.64 18.29
CA PRO A 221 6.43 -10.20 19.17
C PRO A 221 5.34 -11.28 19.27
N TRP A 222 5.20 -11.89 20.45
CA TRP A 222 4.21 -12.94 20.74
C TRP A 222 2.79 -12.52 20.36
N ILE A 223 2.49 -11.23 20.47
CA ILE A 223 1.17 -10.65 20.20
C ILE A 223 0.74 -10.79 18.73
N PHE A 224 1.65 -11.06 17.81
CA PHE A 224 1.32 -11.24 16.39
C PHE A 224 1.26 -12.72 15.94
N LEU A 225 1.55 -13.67 16.83
CA LEU A 225 1.35 -15.09 16.55
C LEU A 225 -0.15 -15.43 16.65
N SER A 226 -0.83 -15.61 15.52
CA SER A 226 -2.29 -15.85 15.51
C SER A 226 -2.68 -17.33 15.57
N TYR A 227 -1.74 -18.23 15.27
CA TYR A 227 -2.02 -19.63 14.98
C TYR A 227 -0.95 -20.56 15.55
N TYR A 228 -1.36 -21.70 16.10
CA TYR A 228 -0.47 -22.83 16.39
C TYR A 228 -0.07 -23.57 15.12
N GLY A 229 0.96 -24.41 15.22
CA GLY A 229 1.46 -25.24 14.13
C GLY A 229 2.65 -24.61 13.40
N LYS A 230 2.85 -25.02 12.14
CA LYS A 230 4.03 -24.62 11.37
C LYS A 230 3.92 -23.14 11.00
N THR A 231 4.88 -22.36 11.49
CA THR A 231 4.92 -20.90 11.32
C THR A 231 6.25 -20.49 10.74
N ARG A 232 6.24 -19.59 9.77
CA ARG A 232 7.43 -19.05 9.11
C ARG A 232 7.58 -17.57 9.43
N PHE A 233 8.80 -17.19 9.80
CA PHE A 233 9.25 -15.82 9.95
C PHE A 233 10.15 -15.45 8.77
N ASP A 234 9.77 -14.39 8.06
CA ASP A 234 10.53 -13.81 6.97
C ASP A 234 10.66 -12.31 7.16
N VAL A 235 11.73 -11.73 6.63
CA VAL A 235 11.92 -10.28 6.56
C VAL A 235 12.01 -9.89 5.10
N TYR A 236 11.28 -8.85 4.70
CA TYR A 236 11.39 -8.27 3.36
C TYR A 236 12.00 -6.88 3.46
N ALA A 237 12.94 -6.57 2.58
CA ALA A 237 13.28 -5.19 2.26
C ALA A 237 12.28 -4.73 1.19
N ILE A 238 11.58 -3.61 1.43
CA ILE A 238 10.60 -3.06 0.49
C ILE A 238 11.09 -1.72 -0.05
N ASP A 239 10.73 -1.39 -1.28
CA ASP A 239 11.14 -0.14 -1.93
C ASP A 239 10.50 1.12 -1.30
N GLU A 240 10.93 2.29 -1.77
CA GLU A 240 10.41 3.58 -1.30
C GLU A 240 8.94 3.82 -1.70
N ASN A 241 8.46 3.21 -2.80
CA ASN A 241 7.08 3.36 -3.24
C ASN A 241 6.12 2.75 -2.22
N TYR A 242 6.38 1.50 -1.79
CA TYR A 242 5.53 0.84 -0.80
C TYR A 242 5.73 1.41 0.61
N THR A 243 6.96 1.82 0.94
CA THR A 243 7.23 2.54 2.20
C THR A 243 6.40 3.83 2.29
N SER A 244 6.35 4.61 1.21
CA SER A 244 5.55 5.83 1.14
C SER A 244 4.05 5.56 1.28
N PHE A 245 3.56 4.50 0.64
CA PHE A 245 2.18 4.06 0.75
C PHE A 245 1.82 3.60 2.18
N LEU A 246 2.69 2.85 2.86
CA LEU A 246 2.45 2.43 4.25
C LEU A 246 2.44 3.61 5.22
N ASN A 247 3.36 4.56 5.04
CA ASN A 247 3.50 5.71 5.94
C ASN A 247 2.35 6.73 5.85
N GLN A 248 1.46 6.62 4.85
CA GLN A 248 0.28 7.48 4.75
C GLN A 248 -0.66 7.34 5.96
N TYR A 249 -0.69 6.16 6.60
CA TYR A 249 -1.50 5.90 7.80
C TYR A 249 -0.82 6.30 9.11
N ALA A 250 0.52 6.32 9.13
CA ALA A 250 1.29 6.66 10.33
C ALA A 250 1.46 8.17 10.55
N GLY A 251 1.25 8.97 9.50
CA GLY A 251 1.43 10.42 9.50
C GLY A 251 0.24 11.25 10.00
N THR A 252 -0.92 10.65 10.29
CA THR A 252 -2.14 11.36 10.71
C THR A 252 -2.11 11.71 12.21
N ARG A 253 -1.02 12.32 12.68
CA ARG A 253 -1.00 13.05 13.95
C ARG A 253 -1.66 14.42 13.74
N GLY A 254 -3.00 14.45 13.70
CA GLY A 254 -3.73 15.72 13.59
C GLY A 254 -5.12 15.69 12.96
N GLY A 255 -5.66 14.53 12.57
CA GLY A 255 -7.01 14.43 11.98
C GLY A 255 -7.09 14.84 10.50
N GLU A 256 -6.01 15.31 9.89
CA GLU A 256 -5.94 15.54 8.46
C GLU A 256 -5.72 14.21 7.72
N LEU A 257 -6.58 13.91 6.77
CA LEU A 257 -6.36 12.82 5.83
C LEU A 257 -5.22 13.24 4.89
N ALA A 258 -4.01 12.74 5.13
CA ALA A 258 -2.93 12.88 4.15
C ALA A 258 -3.38 12.27 2.82
N GLY A 259 -3.12 12.97 1.71
CA GLY A 259 -3.43 12.47 0.37
C GLY A 259 -2.81 11.09 0.14
N ILE A 260 -3.54 10.22 -0.58
CA ILE A 260 -3.08 8.86 -0.89
C ILE A 260 -1.77 8.95 -1.66
N ARG A 261 -0.72 8.27 -1.17
CA ARG A 261 0.60 8.27 -1.81
C ARG A 261 0.71 7.07 -2.75
N TYR A 262 0.75 7.34 -4.04
CA TYR A 262 0.90 6.34 -5.08
C TYR A 262 1.89 6.81 -6.16
N ASN A 263 2.40 5.88 -6.96
CA ASN A 263 3.44 6.15 -7.98
C ASN A 263 3.00 5.87 -9.42
N ILE A 264 1.71 5.57 -9.64
CA ILE A 264 1.14 5.35 -10.96
C ILE A 264 0.83 6.68 -11.63
N GLN A 265 1.33 6.85 -12.86
CA GLN A 265 1.01 7.97 -13.75
C GLN A 265 -0.14 7.55 -14.67
N GLY A 266 -1.14 8.42 -14.84
CA GLY A 266 -2.33 8.17 -15.67
C GLY A 266 -3.43 7.34 -14.99
N GLY A 267 -3.26 7.00 -13.70
CA GLY A 267 -4.20 6.22 -12.91
C GLY A 267 -3.85 6.24 -11.42
N LEU A 268 -4.41 5.30 -10.67
CA LEU A 268 -4.23 5.15 -9.24
C LEU A 268 -3.48 3.85 -8.90
N GLY A 269 -3.00 3.76 -7.66
CA GLY A 269 -2.47 2.54 -7.08
C GLY A 269 -0.95 2.42 -7.17
N ILE A 270 -0.40 1.24 -6.90
CA ILE A 270 1.01 1.10 -6.60
C ILE A 270 1.71 0.09 -7.50
N PHE A 271 2.91 0.44 -7.94
CA PHE A 271 3.88 -0.48 -8.51
C PHE A 271 5.15 -0.44 -7.68
N TRP A 272 5.47 -1.54 -7.00
CA TRP A 272 6.53 -1.57 -6.00
C TRP A 272 7.34 -2.86 -6.10
N ALA A 273 8.47 -2.90 -5.40
CA ALA A 273 9.36 -4.03 -5.37
C ALA A 273 9.78 -4.43 -3.95
N ARG A 274 10.15 -5.69 -3.81
CA ARG A 274 10.72 -6.24 -2.57
C ARG A 274 11.81 -7.26 -2.83
N THR A 275 12.61 -7.47 -1.80
CA THR A 275 13.54 -8.59 -1.70
C THR A 275 13.30 -9.30 -0.38
N GLN A 276 13.19 -10.63 -0.42
CA GLN A 276 13.08 -11.46 0.78
C GLN A 276 14.48 -11.77 1.32
N ALA A 277 14.65 -11.72 2.64
CA ALA A 277 15.86 -12.16 3.29
C ALA A 277 16.11 -13.66 3.02
N LYS A 278 17.34 -14.03 2.71
CA LYS A 278 17.74 -15.44 2.75
C LYS A 278 17.75 -15.93 4.20
N GLY A 279 17.36 -17.19 4.41
CA GLY A 279 17.41 -17.82 5.74
C GLY A 279 16.21 -17.54 6.65
N GLY A 280 15.02 -17.30 6.08
CA GLY A 280 13.78 -17.27 6.86
C GLY A 280 13.61 -18.53 7.71
N ILE A 281 13.09 -18.36 8.93
CA ILE A 281 13.05 -19.41 9.95
C ILE A 281 11.66 -19.99 10.04
N THR A 282 11.55 -21.31 10.02
CA THR A 282 10.31 -22.04 10.29
C THR A 282 10.37 -22.61 11.70
N ILE A 283 9.28 -22.50 12.45
CA ILE A 283 9.11 -23.13 13.77
C ILE A 283 7.80 -23.92 13.80
N ASN A 284 7.70 -24.83 14.78
CA ASN A 284 6.44 -25.44 15.15
C ASN A 284 5.97 -24.83 16.47
N LEU A 285 4.93 -24.00 16.40
CA LEU A 285 4.38 -23.32 17.57
C LEU A 285 3.36 -24.22 18.26
N THR A 286 3.59 -24.54 19.53
CA THR A 286 2.69 -25.37 20.34
C THR A 286 2.03 -24.55 21.44
N PRO A 287 0.93 -25.04 22.01
CA PRO A 287 0.44 -24.55 23.30
C PRO A 287 1.52 -24.60 24.39
#